data_AF-A0A7U4XUG6-F1
#
_entry.id   AF-A0A7U4XUG6-F1
#
_cell.length_a   1.000
_cell.length_b   1.000
_cell.length_c   1.000
_cell.angle_alpha   90.00
_cell.angle_beta   90.00
_cell.angle_gamma   90.00
#
_symmetry.space_group_name_H-M   'P 1'
#
loop_
_entity.id
_entity.type
_entity.pdbx_description
1 polymer ?
#
loop_
_entity_poly.entity_id
_entity_poly.type
_entity_poly.pdbx_seq_one_letter_code
_entity_poly.pdbx_strand_id
1 'polypeptide(L)'
;MKHLHMLMALLVVVLFLYQSYLVLSANRRAPRVVKIANHIVYALVILSGAMMLMQLMSANAPVQWVFAKIILLVAAISASIKAFNNHATPTQRKTGILIAAVAYIGIVILAFAKPANLF
;
A
#
# COMPACT_ATOMS: atom_id res chain seq x y z
N MET A 1 5.34 3.80 -17.81
CA MET A 1 4.96 2.89 -16.70
C MET A 1 5.33 3.42 -15.32
N LYS A 2 6.58 3.85 -15.06
CA LYS A 2 7.01 4.30 -13.72
C LYS A 2 6.14 5.39 -13.09
N HIS A 3 5.79 6.44 -13.84
CA HIS A 3 4.98 7.55 -13.31
C HIS A 3 3.54 7.14 -12.95
N LEU A 4 2.95 6.25 -13.76
CA LEU A 4 1.63 5.70 -13.48
C LEU A 4 1.64 4.86 -12.19
N HIS A 5 2.64 3.98 -12.03
CA HIS A 5 2.80 3.19 -10.81
C HIS A 5 2.98 4.09 -9.57
N MET A 6 3.80 5.13 -9.67
CA MET A 6 4.01 6.09 -8.58
C MET A 6 2.73 6.86 -8.22
N LEU A 7 1.93 7.26 -9.21
CA LEU A 7 0.62 7.87 -8.96
C LEU A 7 -0.32 6.91 -8.23
N MET A 8 -0.40 5.65 -8.66
CA MET A 8 -1.23 4.65 -8.00
C MET A 8 -0.76 4.38 -6.56
N ALA A 9 0.56 4.30 -6.32
CA ALA A 9 1.12 4.15 -4.98
C ALA A 9 0.78 5.34 -4.08
N LEU A 10 0.84 6.57 -4.61
CA LEU A 10 0.42 7.77 -3.89
C LEU A 10 -1.08 7.71 -3.55
N LEU A 11 -1.93 7.33 -4.51
CA LEU A 11 -3.38 7.19 -4.29
C LEU A 11 -3.71 6.14 -3.23
N VAL A 12 -2.97 5.02 -3.16
CA VAL A 12 -3.11 4.04 -2.08
C VAL A 12 -2.87 4.70 -0.72
N VAL A 13 -1.77 5.45 -0.57
CA VAL A 13 -1.44 6.12 0.69
C VAL A 13 -2.50 7.16 1.06
N VAL A 14 -2.94 7.97 0.10
CA VAL A 14 -3.98 8.99 0.32
C VAL A 14 -5.31 8.35 0.74
N LEU A 15 -5.74 7.29 0.06
CA LEU A 15 -6.98 6.57 0.40
C LEU A 15 -6.88 5.90 1.78
N PHE A 16 -5.71 5.36 2.14
CA PHE A 16 -5.47 4.83 3.48
C PHE A 16 -5.56 5.92 4.55
N LEU A 17 -4.92 7.07 4.34
CA LEU A 17 -4.95 8.20 5.28
C LEU A 17 -6.37 8.74 5.45
N TYR A 18 -7.12 8.88 4.35
CA TYR A 18 -8.50 9.31 4.38
C TYR A 18 -9.39 8.34 5.18
N GLN A 19 -9.28 7.04 4.93
CA GLN A 19 -10.04 6.02 5.68
C GLN A 19 -9.65 6.01 7.17
N SER A 20 -8.37 6.17 7.48
CA SER A 20 -7.87 6.26 8.85
C SER A 20 -8.42 7.49 9.58
N TYR A 21 -8.43 8.65 8.91
CA TYR A 21 -8.99 9.89 9.45
C TYR A 21 -10.47 9.73 9.80
N LEU A 22 -11.28 9.17 8.87
CA LEU A 22 -12.71 8.96 9.12
C LEU A 22 -12.96 8.08 10.34
N VAL A 23 -12.18 7.00 10.49
CA VAL A 23 -12.34 6.06 11.60
C VAL A 23 -11.87 6.65 12.92
N LEU A 24 -10.74 7.37 12.95
CA LEU A 24 -10.14 7.86 14.18
C LEU A 24 -10.71 9.19 14.67
N SER A 25 -11.04 10.11 13.77
CA SER A 25 -11.52 11.44 14.14
C SER A 25 -13.05 11.50 14.19
N ALA A 26 -13.71 10.99 13.14
CA ALA A 26 -15.15 11.14 13.01
C ALA A 26 -15.94 9.92 13.53
N ASN A 27 -15.26 8.84 13.92
CA ASN A 27 -15.85 7.53 14.17
C ASN A 27 -16.79 7.08 13.02
N ARG A 28 -16.47 7.51 11.80
CA ARG A 28 -17.24 7.29 10.57
C ARG A 28 -16.54 6.26 9.72
N ARG A 29 -17.35 5.57 8.91
CA ARG A 29 -16.85 4.61 7.92
C ARG A 29 -16.69 5.30 6.58
N ALA A 30 -15.71 4.85 5.82
CA ALA A 30 -15.56 5.28 4.44
C ALA A 30 -16.78 4.87 3.60
N PRO A 31 -17.28 5.76 2.72
CA PRO A 31 -18.39 5.45 1.84
C PRO A 31 -18.01 4.35 0.84
N ARG A 32 -19.01 3.68 0.28
CA ARG A 32 -18.81 2.55 -0.65
C ARG A 32 -17.89 2.90 -1.82
N VAL A 33 -18.00 4.11 -2.36
CA VAL A 33 -17.17 4.61 -3.47
C VAL A 33 -15.69 4.58 -3.12
N VAL A 34 -15.31 5.01 -1.91
CA VAL A 34 -13.91 5.03 -1.45
C VAL A 34 -13.38 3.62 -1.27
N LYS A 35 -14.20 2.69 -0.76
CA LYS A 35 -13.82 1.28 -0.65
C LYS A 35 -13.58 0.66 -2.02
N ILE A 36 -14.46 0.90 -2.98
CA ILE A 36 -14.30 0.41 -4.37
C ILE A 36 -13.04 0.99 -5.00
N ALA A 37 -12.85 2.31 -4.90
CA ALA A 37 -11.64 2.98 -5.38
C ALA A 37 -10.37 2.34 -4.79
N ASN A 38 -10.35 2.09 -3.48
CA ASN A 38 -9.20 1.46 -2.82
C ASN A 38 -8.85 0.08 -3.38
N HIS A 39 -9.84 -0.76 -3.69
CA HIS A 39 -9.59 -2.07 -4.31
C HIS A 39 -9.08 -1.95 -5.75
N ILE A 40 -9.63 -1.01 -6.52
CA ILE A 40 -9.16 -0.72 -7.88
C ILE A 40 -7.71 -0.25 -7.84
N VAL A 41 -7.36 0.70 -6.98
CA VAL A 41 -5.99 1.20 -6.88
C VAL A 41 -5.03 0.10 -6.40
N TYR A 42 -5.42 -0.75 -5.44
CA TYR A 42 -4.61 -1.92 -5.07
C TYR A 42 -4.34 -2.83 -6.27
N ALA A 43 -5.36 -3.18 -7.05
CA ALA A 43 -5.18 -4.00 -8.24
C ALA A 43 -4.23 -3.34 -9.24
N LEU A 44 -4.39 -2.03 -9.48
CA LEU A 44 -3.52 -1.28 -10.39
C LEU A 44 -2.06 -1.21 -9.90
N VAL A 45 -1.82 -1.00 -8.60
CA VAL A 45 -0.46 -1.01 -8.02
C VAL A 45 0.18 -2.39 -8.16
N ILE A 46 -0.58 -3.47 -7.88
CA ILE A 46 -0.07 -4.84 -7.97
C ILE A 46 0.27 -5.19 -9.42
N LEU A 47 -0.65 -4.95 -10.37
CA LEU A 47 -0.42 -5.27 -11.78
C LEU A 47 0.73 -4.46 -12.37
N SER A 48 0.78 -3.15 -12.10
CA SER A 48 1.88 -2.31 -12.58
C SER A 48 3.22 -2.65 -11.94
N GLY A 49 3.23 -3.01 -10.65
CA GLY A 49 4.41 -3.49 -9.94
C GLY A 49 4.92 -4.82 -10.48
N ALA A 50 4.02 -5.77 -10.78
CA ALA A 50 4.37 -7.05 -11.39
C ALA A 50 4.99 -6.87 -12.78
N MET A 51 4.43 -5.99 -13.62
CA MET A 51 5.02 -5.66 -14.93
C MET A 51 6.44 -5.09 -14.80
N MET A 52 6.66 -4.19 -13.84
CA MET A 52 7.99 -3.62 -13.59
C MET A 52 8.97 -4.66 -13.02
N LEU A 53 8.50 -5.59 -12.18
CA LEU A 53 9.31 -6.69 -11.67
C LEU A 53 9.76 -7.62 -12.81
N MET A 54 8.88 -7.97 -13.75
CA MET A 54 9.27 -8.77 -14.92
C MET A 54 10.37 -8.10 -15.74
N GLN A 55 10.31 -6.78 -15.92
CA GLN A 55 11.36 -6.02 -16.61
C GLN A 55 12.70 -6.10 -15.87
N LEU A 56 12.69 -5.93 -14.53
CA LEU A 56 13.90 -6.04 -13.71
C LEU A 56 14.49 -7.45 -13.77
N MET A 57 13.66 -8.50 -13.67
CA MET A 57 14.11 -9.88 -13.77
C MET A 57 14.71 -10.18 -15.15
N SER A 58 14.10 -9.69 -16.23
CA SER A 58 14.62 -9.87 -17.59
C SER A 58 15.98 -9.19 -17.80
N ALA A 59 16.28 -8.16 -17.01
CA ALA A 59 17.55 -7.43 -17.04
C ALA A 59 18.57 -7.94 -16.01
N ASN A 60 18.33 -9.08 -15.34
CA ASN A 60 19.16 -9.62 -14.26
C ASN A 60 19.45 -8.60 -13.12
N ALA A 61 18.51 -7.68 -12.88
CA ALA A 61 18.62 -6.69 -11.82
C ALA A 61 18.44 -7.32 -10.43
N PRO A 62 19.06 -6.78 -9.37
CA PRO A 62 18.74 -7.16 -7.99
C PRO A 62 17.29 -6.78 -7.64
N VAL A 63 16.50 -7.78 -7.22
CA VAL A 63 15.05 -7.66 -6.96
C VAL A 63 14.67 -7.83 -5.48
N GLN A 64 15.62 -8.07 -4.59
CA GLN A 64 15.38 -8.32 -3.16
C GLN A 64 14.61 -7.17 -2.49
N TRP A 65 14.95 -5.93 -2.83
CA TRP A 65 14.26 -4.73 -2.34
C TRP A 65 12.81 -4.62 -2.84
N VAL A 66 12.50 -5.17 -4.03
CA VAL A 66 11.13 -5.25 -4.56
C VAL A 66 10.33 -6.29 -3.78
N PHE A 67 10.90 -7.45 -3.48
CA PHE A 67 10.25 -8.47 -2.64
C PHE A 67 9.94 -7.95 -1.24
N ALA A 68 10.84 -7.19 -0.64
CA ALA A 68 10.58 -6.52 0.64
C ALA A 68 9.36 -5.58 0.55
N LYS A 69 9.22 -4.80 -0.54
CA LYS A 69 8.03 -3.98 -0.77
C LYS A 69 6.75 -4.80 -0.95
N ILE A 70 6.82 -5.95 -1.62
CA ILE A 70 5.66 -6.83 -1.82
C ILE A 70 5.19 -7.37 -0.47
N ILE A 71 6.11 -7.84 0.38
CA ILE A 71 5.79 -8.33 1.73
C ILE A 71 5.14 -7.21 2.56
N LEU A 72 5.70 -6.01 2.53
CA LEU A 72 5.11 -4.85 3.22
C LEU A 72 3.74 -4.48 2.64
N LEU A 73 3.54 -4.58 1.33
CA LEU A 73 2.26 -4.29 0.69
C LEU A 73 1.19 -5.30 1.13
N VAL A 74 1.53 -6.58 1.20
CA VAL A 74 0.64 -7.64 1.72
C VAL A 74 0.28 -7.37 3.18
N ALA A 75 1.26 -6.99 4.00
CA ALA A 75 1.03 -6.62 5.39
C ALA A 75 0.12 -5.38 5.51
N ALA A 76 0.36 -4.34 4.70
CA ALA A 76 -0.43 -3.12 4.68
C ALA A 76 -1.89 -3.38 4.27
N ILE A 77 -2.10 -4.18 3.22
CA ILE A 77 -3.44 -4.57 2.76
C ILE A 77 -4.17 -5.38 3.84
N SER A 78 -3.51 -6.40 4.40
CA SER A 78 -4.10 -7.26 5.43
C SER A 78 -4.50 -6.48 6.68
N ALA A 79 -3.60 -5.61 7.16
CA ALA A 79 -3.84 -4.74 8.29
C ALA A 79 -4.97 -3.73 8.01
N SER A 80 -5.01 -3.14 6.80
CA SER A 80 -6.09 -2.25 6.37
C SER A 80 -7.45 -2.96 6.31
N ILE A 81 -7.51 -4.19 5.80
CA ILE A 81 -8.73 -5.00 5.77
C ILE A 81 -9.25 -5.22 7.19
N LYS A 82 -8.36 -5.58 8.13
CA LYS A 82 -8.75 -5.76 9.54
C LYS A 82 -9.18 -4.45 10.18
N ALA A 83 -8.45 -3.36 9.94
CA ALA A 83 -8.72 -2.04 10.51
C ALA A 83 -10.07 -1.46 10.05
N PHE A 84 -10.42 -1.65 8.78
CA PHE A 84 -11.63 -1.06 8.20
C PHE A 84 -12.81 -2.02 8.12
N ASN A 85 -12.68 -3.20 8.73
CA ASN A 85 -13.76 -4.17 8.83
C ASN A 85 -14.97 -3.63 9.62
N ASN A 86 -16.16 -4.07 9.25
CA ASN A 86 -17.41 -3.66 9.90
C ASN A 86 -17.52 -4.12 11.36
N HIS A 87 -16.89 -5.23 11.71
CA HIS A 87 -16.90 -5.86 13.03
C HIS A 87 -15.62 -5.61 13.83
N ALA A 88 -14.72 -4.75 13.33
CA ALA A 88 -13.49 -4.44 14.04
C ALA A 88 -13.76 -3.65 15.34
N THR A 89 -13.21 -4.14 16.46
CA THR A 89 -13.22 -3.42 17.73
C THR A 89 -12.37 -2.14 17.64
N PRO A 90 -12.58 -1.13 18.51
CA PRO A 90 -11.76 0.08 18.51
C PRO A 90 -10.25 -0.20 18.59
N THR A 91 -9.85 -1.19 19.39
CA THR A 91 -8.46 -1.64 19.49
C THR A 91 -7.96 -2.23 18.16
N GLN A 92 -8.72 -3.12 17.53
CA GLN A 92 -8.35 -3.70 16.23
C GLN A 92 -8.22 -2.63 15.13
N ARG A 93 -9.07 -1.60 15.16
CA ARG A 93 -8.99 -0.46 14.23
C ARG A 93 -7.67 0.29 14.40
N LYS A 94 -7.36 0.72 15.64
CA LYS A 94 -6.14 1.47 15.96
C LYS A 94 -4.88 0.67 15.64
N THR A 95 -4.83 -0.58 16.09
CA THR A 95 -3.68 -1.46 15.84
C THR A 95 -3.50 -1.75 14.35
N GLY A 96 -4.59 -2.04 13.61
CA GLY A 96 -4.51 -2.27 12.17
C GLY A 96 -4.06 -1.03 11.39
N ILE A 97 -4.53 0.17 11.75
CA ILE A 97 -4.05 1.43 11.17
C ILE A 97 -2.56 1.61 11.45
N LEU A 98 -2.11 1.37 12.68
CA LEU A 98 -0.70 1.51 13.04
C LEU A 98 0.19 0.56 12.23
N ILE A 99 -0.17 -0.73 12.15
CA ILE A 99 0.59 -1.73 11.38
C ILE A 99 0.63 -1.34 9.90
N ALA A 100 -0.51 -0.94 9.32
CA ALA A 100 -0.55 -0.51 7.93
C ALA A 100 0.29 0.76 7.69
N ALA A 101 0.27 1.73 8.61
CA ALA A 101 1.07 2.94 8.51
C ALA A 101 2.57 2.63 8.51
N VAL A 102 3.05 1.79 9.43
CA VAL A 102 4.45 1.34 9.46
C VAL A 102 4.83 0.65 8.16
N ALA A 103 3.97 -0.21 7.62
CA ALA A 103 4.22 -0.90 6.37
C ALA A 103 4.29 0.08 5.17
N TYR A 104 3.39 1.06 5.07
CA TYR A 104 3.44 2.08 4.03
C TYR A 104 4.69 2.97 4.13
N ILE A 105 5.08 3.37 5.35
CA ILE A 105 6.34 4.11 5.57
C ILE A 105 7.53 3.28 5.08
N GLY A 106 7.59 1.99 5.42
CA GLY A 106 8.63 1.08 4.94
C GLY A 106 8.68 0.99 3.40
N ILE A 107 7.53 0.91 2.73
CA ILE A 107 7.46 0.90 1.26
C ILE A 107 8.03 2.19 0.68
N VAL A 108 7.69 3.35 1.27
CA VAL A 108 8.19 4.66 0.83
C VAL A 108 9.71 4.74 1.03
N ILE A 109 10.23 4.33 2.18
CA ILE A 109 11.68 4.28 2.43
C ILE A 109 12.38 3.41 1.38
N LEU A 110 11.87 2.19 1.14
CA LEU A 110 12.41 1.29 0.12
C LEU A 110 12.25 1.84 -1.32
N ALA A 111 11.36 2.80 -1.56
CA ALA A 111 11.26 3.47 -2.85
C ALA A 111 12.43 4.42 -3.11
N PHE A 112 12.99 5.02 -2.07
CA PHE A 112 14.17 5.88 -2.16
C PHE A 112 15.48 5.10 -1.98
N ALA A 113 15.50 4.09 -1.12
CA ALA A 113 16.67 3.23 -0.86
C ALA A 113 16.92 2.16 -1.94
N LYS A 114 16.46 2.39 -3.19
CA LYS A 114 16.70 1.47 -4.30
C LYS A 114 18.22 1.29 -4.51
N PRO A 115 18.69 0.10 -4.94
CA PRO A 115 20.11 -0.15 -5.21
C PRO A 115 20.73 0.93 -6.10
N ALA A 116 21.89 1.46 -5.69
CA ALA A 116 22.57 2.58 -6.37
C ALA A 116 23.00 2.24 -7.80
N ASN A 117 23.15 0.96 -8.11
CA ASN A 117 23.55 0.41 -9.41
C ASN A 117 22.39 0.20 -10.39
N LEU A 118 21.19 0.70 -10.10
CA LEU A 118 20.01 0.53 -10.97
C LEU A 118 19.74 1.65 -11.98
N PHE A 119 20.61 2.66 -12.08
CA PHE A 119 20.72 3.60 -13.21
C PHE A 119 22.13 4.18 -13.24
#